data_AF-A0A961YYT2-F1
#
_entry.id   AF-A0A961YYT2-F1
#
_cell.length_a   1.000
_cell.length_b   1.000
_cell.length_c   1.000
_cell.angle_alpha   90.00
_cell.angle_beta   90.00
_cell.angle_gamma   90.00
#
_symmetry.space_group_name_H-M   'P 1'
#
loop_
_entity.id
_entity.type
_entity.pdbx_description
1 polymer ?
#
loop_
_entity_poly.entity_id
_entity_poly.type
_entity_poly.pdbx_seq_one_letter_code
_entity_poly.pdbx_strand_id
1 'polypeptide(L)'
;MAVRCHLRLAAAACLALLSVTPACAGGSIAFVDAMQNFDPPSALIDEIEKAAREANVKADEIICDATRFGPQWTRISGGRASPYECPIGKRTLVISGRHEYRDALGKVLPQDGLALEEHAASVRDVDITWEWK
;
A
#
# COMPACT_ATOMS: atom_id res chain seq x y z
N MET A 1 -25.19 -40.48 -52.35
CA MET A 1 -25.85 -41.18 -51.22
C MET A 1 -25.92 -40.24 -50.02
N ALA A 2 -26.73 -40.58 -49.00
CA ALA A 2 -26.86 -39.88 -47.71
C ALA A 2 -25.53 -39.94 -46.88
N VAL A 3 -25.18 -39.10 -45.88
CA VAL A 3 -25.91 -38.56 -44.69
C VAL A 3 -26.29 -39.72 -43.72
N ARG A 4 -25.86 -39.80 -42.45
CA ARG A 4 -25.22 -38.89 -41.45
C ARG A 4 -24.25 -39.72 -40.53
N CYS A 5 -23.61 -39.30 -39.41
CA CYS A 5 -23.76 -38.12 -38.54
C CYS A 5 -22.45 -37.58 -37.89
N HIS A 6 -22.07 -37.97 -36.66
CA HIS A 6 -20.96 -37.44 -35.83
C HIS A 6 -20.46 -38.46 -34.79
N LEU A 7 -19.18 -38.36 -34.36
CA LEU A 7 -18.78 -38.11 -32.95
C LEU A 7 -17.27 -37.73 -32.92
N ARG A 8 -16.90 -36.45 -32.86
CA ARG A 8 -16.56 -35.68 -31.64
C ARG A 8 -15.56 -36.37 -30.68
N LEU A 9 -14.30 -35.93 -30.74
CA LEU A 9 -13.42 -35.78 -29.56
C LEU A 9 -12.37 -34.70 -29.85
N ALA A 10 -12.76 -33.43 -29.67
CA ALA A 10 -11.85 -32.29 -29.77
C ALA A 10 -11.21 -32.06 -28.39
N ALA A 11 -9.94 -32.42 -28.24
CA ALA A 11 -9.17 -32.19 -27.03
C ALA A 11 -8.77 -30.70 -26.93
N ALA A 12 -9.69 -29.85 -26.48
CA ALA A 12 -9.44 -28.45 -26.22
C ALA A 12 -8.52 -28.31 -25.00
N ALA A 13 -7.21 -28.21 -25.25
CA ALA A 13 -6.21 -27.98 -24.22
C ALA A 13 -6.29 -26.53 -23.70
N CYS A 14 -7.24 -26.27 -22.79
CA CYS A 14 -7.30 -25.02 -22.04
C CYS A 14 -6.11 -24.91 -21.07
N LEU A 15 -4.96 -24.45 -21.58
CA LEU A 15 -3.92 -23.88 -20.72
C LEU A 15 -4.49 -22.62 -20.07
N ALA A 16 -5.03 -22.78 -18.86
CA ALA A 16 -5.31 -21.66 -17.98
C ALA A 16 -3.97 -21.01 -17.59
N LEU A 17 -3.61 -19.94 -18.29
CA LEU A 17 -2.50 -19.08 -17.91
C LEU A 17 -2.84 -18.45 -16.56
N LEU A 18 -2.36 -19.08 -15.48
CA LEU A 18 -2.33 -18.48 -14.16
C LEU A 18 -1.35 -17.30 -14.20
N SER A 19 -1.88 -16.14 -14.58
CA SER A 19 -1.21 -14.85 -14.39
C SER A 19 -1.07 -14.62 -12.89
N VAL A 20 0.04 -15.10 -12.32
CA VAL A 20 0.47 -14.72 -10.98
C VAL A 20 0.80 -13.23 -11.04
N THR A 21 -0.20 -12.39 -10.80
CA THR A 21 0.03 -11.01 -10.41
C THR A 21 0.89 -11.06 -9.14
N PRO A 22 1.97 -10.27 -9.04
CA PRO A 22 2.67 -10.13 -7.78
C PRO A 22 1.67 -9.50 -6.81
N ALA A 23 1.19 -10.30 -5.86
CA ALA A 23 0.38 -9.81 -4.76
C ALA A 23 1.28 -8.94 -3.88
N CYS A 24 1.33 -7.64 -4.18
CA CYS A 24 1.89 -6.64 -3.29
C CYS A 24 1.25 -6.86 -1.92
N ALA A 25 2.04 -7.31 -0.94
CA ALA A 25 1.54 -7.82 0.32
C ALA A 25 1.10 -6.66 1.21
N GLY A 26 -0.08 -6.08 0.91
CA GLY A 26 -0.68 -4.99 1.68
C GLY A 26 -0.68 -5.30 3.17
N GLY A 27 -0.32 -4.32 3.97
CA GLY A 27 -0.23 -4.46 5.42
C GLY A 27 -1.00 -3.37 6.12
N SER A 28 -2.19 -3.68 6.64
CA SER A 28 -3.01 -2.76 7.42
C SER A 28 -2.24 -2.18 8.61
N ILE A 29 -2.43 -0.90 8.90
CA ILE A 29 -1.74 -0.11 9.93
C ILE A 29 -2.75 0.86 10.55
N ALA A 30 -2.69 1.10 11.86
CA ALA A 30 -3.53 2.14 12.45
C ALA A 30 -3.08 3.52 11.97
N PHE A 31 -4.00 4.46 11.74
CA PHE A 31 -3.64 5.80 11.26
C PHE A 31 -2.66 6.51 12.21
N VAL A 32 -2.79 6.29 13.53
CA VAL A 32 -1.87 6.78 14.56
C VAL A 32 -0.45 6.22 14.46
N ASP A 33 -0.27 5.02 13.89
CA ASP A 33 1.04 4.45 13.60
C ASP A 33 1.59 4.95 12.25
N ALA A 34 0.72 5.15 11.25
CA ALA A 34 1.11 5.74 9.96
C ALA A 34 1.68 7.17 10.13
N MET A 35 1.12 7.97 11.04
CA MET A 35 1.64 9.30 11.42
C MET A 35 3.05 9.28 12.05
N GLN A 36 3.66 8.12 12.32
CA GLN A 36 5.06 8.05 12.76
C GLN A 36 6.04 8.21 11.59
N ASN A 37 5.57 7.93 10.36
CA ASN A 37 6.35 8.01 9.12
C ASN A 37 6.28 9.38 8.44
N PHE A 38 5.27 10.20 8.73
CA PHE A 38 5.08 11.51 8.11
C PHE A 38 4.45 12.51 9.06
N ASP A 39 4.79 13.78 8.92
CA ASP A 39 4.26 14.86 9.75
C ASP A 39 2.98 15.42 9.07
N PRO A 40 1.76 15.12 9.58
CA PRO A 40 0.51 15.45 8.90
C PRO A 40 0.21 16.97 8.96
N PRO A 41 -0.16 17.60 7.84
CA PRO A 41 -0.68 18.98 7.86
C PRO A 41 -1.97 19.07 8.69
N SER A 42 -2.18 20.18 9.40
CA SER A 42 -3.37 20.34 10.27
C SER A 42 -4.69 20.18 9.51
N ALA A 43 -4.77 20.69 8.27
CA ALA A 43 -5.94 20.55 7.42
C ALA A 43 -6.31 19.07 7.13
N LEU A 44 -5.31 18.18 7.00
CA LEU A 44 -5.55 16.74 6.85
C LEU A 44 -6.15 16.14 8.12
N ILE A 45 -5.69 16.57 9.31
CA ILE A 45 -6.27 16.15 10.60
C ILE A 45 -7.71 16.69 10.75
N ASP A 46 -7.95 17.96 10.43
CA ASP A 46 -9.28 18.58 10.47
C ASP A 46 -10.29 17.84 9.55
N GLU A 47 -9.86 17.47 8.34
CA GLU A 47 -10.63 16.67 7.38
C GLU A 47 -10.91 15.25 7.90
N ILE A 48 -9.89 14.57 8.45
CA ILE A 48 -10.02 13.22 9.02
C ILE A 48 -10.98 13.21 10.19
N GLU A 49 -10.83 14.12 11.16
CA GLU A 49 -11.75 14.20 12.30
C GLU A 49 -13.18 14.51 11.85
N LYS A 50 -13.35 15.39 10.85
CA LYS A 50 -14.67 15.69 10.28
C LYS A 50 -15.30 14.45 9.67
N ALA A 51 -14.56 13.70 8.84
CA ALA A 51 -15.05 12.46 8.23
C ALA A 51 -15.32 11.36 9.27
N ALA A 52 -14.48 11.24 10.30
CA ALA A 52 -14.67 10.29 11.40
C ALA A 52 -15.96 10.59 12.20
N ARG A 53 -16.20 11.86 12.53
CA ARG A 53 -17.46 12.33 13.15
C ARG A 53 -18.68 12.04 12.26
N GLU A 54 -18.58 12.32 10.95
CA GLU A 54 -19.66 12.06 9.98
C GLU A 54 -19.93 10.57 9.75
N ALA A 55 -18.92 9.71 9.93
CA ALA A 55 -19.03 8.25 9.85
C ALA A 55 -19.38 7.56 11.19
N ASN A 56 -19.40 8.31 12.31
CA ASN A 56 -19.51 7.78 13.67
C ASN A 56 -18.46 6.68 13.98
N VAL A 57 -17.19 6.97 13.65
CA VAL A 57 -16.01 6.17 14.04
C VAL A 57 -15.04 7.07 14.82
N LYS A 58 -14.19 6.50 15.68
CA LYS A 58 -13.13 7.28 16.32
C LYS A 58 -11.86 7.35 15.46
N ALA A 59 -11.06 8.40 15.63
CA ALA A 59 -9.82 8.58 14.85
C ALA A 59 -8.72 7.56 15.18
N ASP A 60 -8.71 7.03 16.41
CA ASP A 60 -7.85 5.93 16.86
C ASP A 60 -8.30 4.55 16.35
N GLU A 61 -9.54 4.44 15.85
CA GLU A 61 -10.09 3.22 15.21
C GLU A 61 -9.88 3.19 13.69
N ILE A 62 -9.33 4.26 13.09
CA ILE A 62 -9.04 4.30 11.65
C ILE A 62 -7.86 3.39 11.35
N ILE A 63 -8.14 2.33 10.59
CA ILE A 63 -7.13 1.44 10.00
C ILE A 63 -6.97 1.82 8.53
N CYS A 64 -5.73 1.93 8.06
CA CYS A 64 -5.38 2.17 6.67
C CYS A 64 -4.64 0.95 6.11
N ASP A 65 -4.86 0.59 4.86
CA ASP A 65 -3.99 -0.35 4.14
C ASP A 65 -2.82 0.40 3.50
N ALA A 66 -1.64 -0.22 3.47
CA ALA A 66 -0.42 0.43 3.00
C ALA A 66 0.59 -0.56 2.40
N THR A 67 1.56 -0.04 1.65
CA THR A 67 2.62 -0.84 1.03
C THR A 67 3.58 -1.35 2.10
N ARG A 68 3.68 -2.67 2.24
CA ARG A 68 4.57 -3.33 3.20
C ARG A 68 5.96 -3.59 2.60
N PHE A 69 7.02 -3.26 3.32
CA PHE A 69 8.37 -3.62 2.93
C PHE A 69 8.58 -5.14 2.94
N GLY A 70 9.09 -5.68 1.83
CA GLY A 70 9.33 -7.11 1.62
C GLY A 70 10.55 -7.66 2.40
N PRO A 71 10.86 -8.96 2.24
CA PRO A 71 11.95 -9.61 2.97
C PRO A 71 13.35 -9.13 2.55
N GLN A 72 13.48 -8.44 1.42
CA GLN A 72 14.75 -7.89 0.96
C GLN A 72 15.17 -6.60 1.70
N TRP A 73 14.23 -5.91 2.35
CA TRP A 73 14.48 -4.74 3.18
C TRP A 73 15.02 -5.15 4.55
N THR A 74 16.30 -5.47 4.61
CA THR A 74 17.00 -6.14 5.72
C THR A 74 16.71 -5.61 7.14
N ARG A 75 16.42 -4.30 7.28
CA ARG A 75 16.18 -3.64 8.59
C ARG A 75 14.76 -3.13 8.79
N ILE A 76 14.03 -2.81 7.71
CA ILE A 76 12.66 -2.25 7.76
C ILE A 76 11.58 -3.20 7.24
N SER A 77 11.92 -4.47 6.99
CA SER A 77 10.97 -5.50 6.54
C SER A 77 9.74 -5.57 7.44
N GLY A 78 8.55 -5.56 6.84
CA GLY A 78 7.28 -5.52 7.56
C GLY A 78 6.82 -4.14 8.06
N GLY A 79 7.67 -3.11 7.96
CA GLY A 79 7.22 -1.72 8.02
C GLY A 79 6.24 -1.40 6.88
N ARG A 80 5.50 -0.31 7.02
CA ARG A 80 4.61 0.25 5.97
C ARG A 80 5.16 1.58 5.48
N ALA A 81 4.84 1.96 4.25
CA ALA A 81 5.04 3.29 3.69
C ALA A 81 3.86 3.67 2.78
N SER A 82 3.77 4.95 2.38
CA SER A 82 2.71 5.42 1.49
C SER A 82 2.72 4.71 0.12
N PRO A 83 1.58 4.62 -0.60
CA PRO A 83 0.26 5.16 -0.25
C PRO A 83 -0.37 4.49 0.98
N TYR A 84 -1.05 5.28 1.80
CA TYR A 84 -1.95 4.81 2.84
C TYR A 84 -3.40 5.01 2.37
N GLU A 85 -4.18 3.93 2.30
CA GLU A 85 -5.60 3.95 1.94
C GLU A 85 -6.44 3.73 3.20
N CYS A 86 -7.01 4.81 3.74
CA CYS A 86 -7.76 4.84 4.99
C CYS A 86 -9.29 4.88 4.71
N PRO A 87 -10.01 3.74 4.73
CA PRO A 87 -11.46 3.72 4.64
C PRO A 87 -12.11 4.35 5.88
N ILE A 88 -12.86 5.44 5.68
CA ILE A 88 -13.57 6.18 6.73
C ILE A 88 -15.06 6.25 6.35
N GLY A 89 -15.85 5.34 6.92
CA GLY A 89 -17.29 5.21 6.69
C GLY A 89 -17.65 4.75 5.27
N LYS A 90 -17.82 5.72 4.36
CA LYS A 90 -18.22 5.48 2.95
C LYS A 90 -17.21 6.03 1.93
N ARG A 91 -16.09 6.59 2.40
CA ARG A 91 -15.05 7.23 1.59
C ARG A 91 -13.70 6.62 1.92
N THR A 92 -12.76 6.66 0.99
CA THR A 92 -11.37 6.28 1.26
C THR A 92 -10.48 7.50 1.09
N LEU A 93 -9.85 7.90 2.19
CA LEU A 93 -8.76 8.87 2.16
C LEU A 93 -7.51 8.16 1.65
N VAL A 94 -6.87 8.68 0.62
CA VAL A 94 -5.58 8.17 0.11
C VAL A 94 -4.50 9.22 0.35
N ILE A 95 -3.51 8.87 1.16
CA ILE A 95 -2.36 9.72 1.50
C ILE A 95 -1.13 9.19 0.77
N SER A 96 -0.51 10.01 -0.07
CA SER A 96 0.66 9.65 -0.91
C SER A 96 1.81 10.62 -0.66
N GLY A 97 3.04 10.10 -0.55
CA GLY A 97 4.25 10.90 -0.40
C GLY A 97 5.45 10.32 -1.14
N ARG A 98 6.55 11.06 -1.15
CA ARG A 98 7.86 10.62 -1.64
C ARG A 98 8.61 9.95 -0.49
N HIS A 99 9.12 8.74 -0.70
CA HIS A 99 9.86 8.01 0.34
C HIS A 99 11.28 8.55 0.54
N GLU A 100 11.57 9.13 1.69
CA GLU A 100 12.92 9.46 2.13
C GLU A 100 13.48 8.35 3.01
N TYR A 101 14.44 7.59 2.48
CA TYR A 101 15.11 6.51 3.20
C TYR A 101 16.35 7.03 3.94
N ARG A 102 16.57 6.55 5.17
CA ARG A 102 17.72 6.92 5.99
C ARG A 102 18.43 5.70 6.56
N ASP A 103 19.75 5.79 6.69
CA ASP A 103 20.56 4.76 7.34
C ASP A 103 20.46 4.80 8.89
N ALA A 104 21.15 3.88 9.56
CA ALA A 104 21.16 3.78 11.02
C ALA A 104 21.86 4.96 11.74
N LEU A 105 22.45 5.89 11.00
CA LEU A 105 23.01 7.15 11.50
C LEU A 105 22.11 8.35 11.15
N GLY A 106 20.92 8.11 10.58
CA GLY A 106 19.96 9.12 10.17
C GLY A 106 20.28 9.84 8.86
N LYS A 107 21.33 9.42 8.13
CA LYS A 107 21.74 10.02 6.86
C LYS A 107 20.82 9.57 5.73
N VAL A 108 20.35 10.51 4.91
CA VAL A 108 19.52 10.22 3.73
C VAL A 108 20.30 9.37 2.71
N LEU A 109 19.65 8.34 2.19
CA LEU A 109 20.18 7.43 1.18
C LEU A 109 19.67 7.79 -0.22
N PRO A 110 20.50 7.66 -1.27
CA PRO A 110 20.06 7.84 -2.66
C PRO A 110 19.14 6.68 -3.08
N GLN A 111 18.00 7.01 -3.70
CA GLN A 111 16.98 6.02 -4.08
C GLN A 111 17.43 5.04 -5.19
N ASP A 112 18.43 5.44 -5.99
CA ASP A 112 19.07 4.64 -7.04
C ASP A 112 20.33 3.88 -6.54
N GLY A 113 20.66 3.97 -5.25
CA GLY A 113 21.83 3.32 -4.66
C GLY A 113 21.71 1.80 -4.57
N LEU A 114 22.73 1.09 -5.05
CA LEU A 114 22.83 -0.38 -5.11
C LEU A 114 22.68 -1.15 -3.77
N ALA A 115 22.56 -0.44 -2.64
CA ALA A 115 22.43 -1.02 -1.30
C ALA A 115 21.28 -0.37 -0.47
N LEU A 116 20.31 0.29 -1.12
CA LEU A 116 19.19 0.97 -0.44
C LEU A 116 18.46 0.04 0.56
N GLU A 117 18.06 -1.16 0.10
CA GLU A 117 17.31 -2.14 0.88
C GLU A 117 18.17 -2.83 1.99
N GLU A 118 19.50 -2.78 1.86
CA GLU A 118 20.46 -3.29 2.86
C GLU A 118 20.77 -2.25 3.96
N HIS A 119 20.73 -0.96 3.62
CA HIS A 119 21.21 0.11 4.51
C HIS A 119 20.10 0.93 5.15
N ALA A 120 18.93 1.07 4.50
CA ALA A 120 17.81 1.81 5.04
C ALA A 120 17.34 1.20 6.38
N ALA A 121 17.47 1.98 7.45
CA ALA A 121 17.02 1.64 8.81
C ALA A 121 15.71 2.33 9.19
N SER A 122 15.30 3.34 8.41
CA SER A 122 13.99 4.00 8.51
C SER A 122 13.59 4.58 7.15
N VAL A 123 12.28 4.75 6.95
CA VAL A 123 11.70 5.57 5.89
C VAL A 123 10.91 6.71 6.53
N ARG A 124 10.75 7.84 5.82
CA ARG A 124 9.66 8.80 6.04
C ARG A 124 8.97 9.10 4.72
N ASP A 125 7.67 9.38 4.77
CA ASP A 125 6.96 9.95 3.63
C ASP A 125 7.05 11.48 3.73
N VAL A 126 7.62 12.12 2.70
CA VAL A 126 7.76 13.57 2.59
C VAL A 126 7.00 14.10 1.37
N ASP A 127 6.81 15.42 1.27
CA ASP A 127 6.00 16.05 0.22
C ASP A 127 4.58 15.45 0.12
N ILE A 128 3.98 15.15 1.27
CA ILE A 128 2.71 14.41 1.38
C ILE A 128 1.53 15.19 0.75
N THR A 129 0.75 14.46 -0.02
CA THR A 129 -0.49 14.88 -0.69
C THR A 129 -1.61 13.91 -0.34
N TRP A 130 -2.85 14.35 -0.40
CA TRP A 130 -4.00 13.50 -0.12
C TRP A 130 -5.18 13.76 -1.04
N GLU A 131 -5.98 12.72 -1.27
CA GLU A 131 -7.24 12.78 -2.01
C GLU A 131 -8.31 11.92 -1.32
N TRP A 132 -9.59 12.25 -1.55
CA TRP A 132 -10.71 11.49 -1.02
C TRP A 132 -11.52 10.84 -2.14
N LYS A 133 -11.65 9.52 -2.09
CA LYS A 133 -12.45 8.68 -2.99
C LYS A 133 -13.82 8.37 -2.37
#